data_AF-A0AAW3ZJT5-F1
#
_entry.id   AF-A0AAW3ZJT5-F1
#
_cell.length_a   1.000
_cell.length_b   1.000
_cell.length_c   1.000
_cell.angle_alpha   90.00
_cell.angle_beta   90.00
_cell.angle_gamma   90.00
#
_symmetry.space_group_name_H-M   'P 1'
#
loop_
_entity.id
_entity.type
_entity.pdbx_description
1 polymer ?
#
loop_
_entity_poly.entity_id
_entity_poly.type
_entity_poly.pdbx_seq_one_letter_code
_entity_poly.pdbx_strand_id
1 'polypeptide(L)'
;MSYLVLARKWRPKRFAELVGQEHVVRALTHALDSGRVHHAFLFTGTRGVGKTTIARIFAKSLNCERGVGADPCGECPVCTAVDAGRFVDLIEIDAASNTGVDDVRELIDNAQYMPTRGRYKVYLVDEVHMLSRNAFNALLKTLEEPPEHVKFLLATTDPQKLPVTVLSRCLQFNLKRLTEAQIGEQICKILAAESIDADETSIRLLAHGADGSLRDGLSLLDQAISYGAGALRSAEVAQMLGSVDRGEVEHLLAALSDDDGQALLAAVDSMASYSADFSAALDALASALHQVQIRQLVPTAAAAGDSEVLIKAAELPPELIALWYQMAVSGRRELPLAPSARVGMEMILLRMLAFADRDAPVGGGTTGSGGADRAASSGASSRAAAAAAIASLAPADASPRPALPTPSMPAPPAAAPVVASSAPFTAPPVALDIQFDRRPSSCADSGQAQAISPPIDTVPSIEPMLSARPVSGRSARRLIVDSEDWIECSRGLGLRGPAGQLAAHAQFLADDGETLRLALPEVHDMLKMPELVQQLCRALQDVLGGMPRIEFGSVKTGRQTLHARLQQESAEQQSEAERSFMSDPTVQSLIQDYGARVVPGSIRPH
;
A
#
# COMPACT_ATOMS: atom_id res chain seq x y z
N MET A 1 -18.57 -29.00 18.37
CA MET A 1 -17.54 -28.96 17.29
C MET A 1 -17.18 -27.50 17.07
N SER A 2 -15.91 -27.15 16.82
CA SER A 2 -15.55 -25.75 16.54
C SER A 2 -16.14 -25.33 15.18
N TYR A 3 -17.01 -24.31 15.18
CA TYR A 3 -17.52 -23.73 13.94
C TYR A 3 -16.33 -23.21 13.11
N LEU A 4 -16.17 -23.75 11.90
CA LEU A 4 -15.14 -23.35 10.95
C LEU A 4 -15.79 -22.44 9.91
N VAL A 5 -15.41 -21.16 9.95
CA VAL A 5 -15.71 -20.13 8.93
C VAL A 5 -15.61 -20.74 7.52
N LEU A 6 -16.61 -20.52 6.67
CA LEU A 6 -16.71 -21.07 5.31
C LEU A 6 -15.46 -20.76 4.50
N ALA A 7 -14.90 -19.56 4.63
CA ALA A 7 -13.63 -19.16 3.99
C ALA A 7 -12.42 -20.07 4.34
N ARG A 8 -12.48 -20.82 5.47
CA ARG A 8 -11.49 -21.84 5.84
C ARG A 8 -11.95 -23.26 5.51
N LYS A 9 -13.25 -23.58 5.66
CA LYS A 9 -13.84 -24.89 5.33
C LYS A 9 -13.74 -25.21 3.83
N TRP A 10 -14.06 -24.22 2.99
CA TRP A 10 -14.11 -24.30 1.53
C TRP A 10 -12.82 -23.82 0.84
N ARG A 11 -11.70 -23.78 1.56
CA ARG A 11 -10.41 -23.44 0.96
C ARG A 11 -9.99 -24.54 -0.04
N PRO A 12 -9.76 -24.21 -1.33
CA PRO A 12 -9.33 -25.20 -2.33
C PRO A 12 -8.09 -26.00 -1.90
N LYS A 13 -8.15 -27.32 -2.09
CA LYS A 13 -7.13 -28.31 -1.73
C LYS A 13 -6.36 -28.87 -2.94
N ARG A 14 -6.92 -28.69 -4.15
CA ARG A 14 -6.41 -29.15 -5.46
C ARG A 14 -6.48 -28.01 -6.47
N PHE A 15 -5.67 -28.05 -7.53
CA PHE A 15 -5.71 -27.00 -8.56
C PHE A 15 -7.05 -26.96 -9.33
N ALA A 16 -7.74 -28.08 -9.47
CA ALA A 16 -9.05 -28.17 -10.14
C ALA A 16 -10.19 -27.46 -9.37
N GLU A 17 -9.99 -27.16 -8.08
CA GLU A 17 -10.96 -26.46 -7.23
C GLU A 17 -10.77 -24.93 -7.24
N LEU A 18 -9.75 -24.42 -7.94
CA LEU A 18 -9.48 -22.99 -8.03
C LEU A 18 -10.34 -22.32 -9.11
N VAL A 19 -11.06 -21.28 -8.72
CA VAL A 19 -11.87 -20.46 -9.62
C VAL A 19 -10.99 -19.44 -10.34
N GLY A 20 -11.18 -19.27 -11.66
CA GLY A 20 -10.70 -18.12 -12.45
C GLY A 20 -9.19 -17.97 -12.73
N GLN A 21 -8.31 -18.78 -12.14
CA GLN A 21 -6.84 -18.66 -12.27
C GLN A 21 -6.21 -19.66 -13.25
N GLU A 22 -6.91 -20.00 -14.33
CA GLU A 22 -6.53 -21.04 -15.30
C GLU A 22 -5.10 -20.89 -15.86
N HIS A 23 -4.67 -19.65 -16.14
CA HIS A 23 -3.33 -19.38 -16.68
C HIS A 23 -2.21 -19.70 -15.68
N VAL A 24 -2.42 -19.42 -14.40
CA VAL A 24 -1.47 -19.76 -13.32
C VAL A 24 -1.46 -21.27 -13.11
N VAL A 25 -2.65 -21.88 -12.98
CA VAL A 25 -2.80 -23.32 -12.77
C VAL A 25 -2.10 -24.11 -13.88
N ARG A 26 -2.34 -23.77 -15.15
CA ARG A 26 -1.71 -24.44 -16.29
C ARG A 26 -0.19 -24.32 -16.29
N ALA A 27 0.35 -23.14 -15.94
CA ALA A 27 1.79 -22.94 -15.87
C ALA A 27 2.44 -23.73 -14.73
N LEU A 28 1.82 -23.78 -13.54
CA LEU A 28 2.30 -24.57 -12.42
C LEU A 28 2.22 -26.08 -12.69
N THR A 29 1.13 -26.55 -13.33
CA THR A 29 0.98 -27.93 -13.82
C THR A 29 2.13 -28.31 -14.74
N HIS A 30 2.40 -27.53 -15.79
CA HIS A 30 3.53 -27.79 -16.69
C HIS A 30 4.90 -27.74 -15.99
N ALA A 31 5.09 -26.89 -14.97
CA ALA A 31 6.34 -26.85 -14.20
C ALA A 31 6.56 -28.11 -13.34
N LEU A 32 5.47 -28.69 -12.79
CA LEU A 32 5.50 -29.96 -12.06
C LEU A 32 5.74 -31.14 -12.99
N ASP A 33 4.95 -31.26 -14.07
CA ASP A 33 4.99 -32.39 -15.00
C ASP A 33 6.32 -32.47 -15.77
N SER A 34 6.95 -31.34 -16.06
CA SER A 34 8.27 -31.28 -16.72
C SER A 34 9.45 -31.49 -15.76
N GLY A 35 9.21 -31.54 -14.45
CA GLY A 35 10.23 -31.58 -13.41
C GLY A 35 11.08 -30.29 -13.29
N ARG A 36 10.82 -29.25 -14.10
CA ARG A 36 11.60 -28.01 -14.14
C ARG A 36 11.06 -26.97 -13.15
N VAL A 37 11.08 -27.34 -11.87
CA VAL A 37 10.58 -26.50 -10.77
C VAL A 37 11.61 -25.43 -10.39
N HIS A 38 11.29 -24.17 -10.72
CA HIS A 38 12.09 -22.99 -10.35
C HIS A 38 12.36 -22.92 -8.83
N HIS A 39 13.44 -22.24 -8.42
CA HIS A 39 13.79 -22.13 -7.00
C HIS A 39 12.91 -21.12 -6.25
N ALA A 40 12.46 -20.05 -6.91
CA ALA A 40 11.60 -19.02 -6.33
C ALA A 40 10.39 -18.67 -7.23
N PHE A 41 9.21 -18.60 -6.63
CA PHE A 41 7.95 -18.21 -7.25
C PHE A 41 7.39 -16.99 -6.53
N LEU A 42 6.84 -16.02 -7.29
CA LEU A 42 6.18 -14.84 -6.74
C LEU A 42 4.74 -14.75 -7.22
N PHE A 43 3.79 -14.93 -6.31
CA PHE A 43 2.36 -14.75 -6.55
C PHE A 43 1.95 -13.31 -6.24
N THR A 44 1.46 -12.59 -7.25
CA THR A 44 1.00 -11.20 -7.13
C THR A 44 -0.51 -11.13 -7.38
N GLY A 45 -1.18 -10.11 -6.83
CA GLY A 45 -2.63 -9.93 -6.99
C GLY A 45 -3.29 -9.43 -5.72
N THR A 46 -4.55 -8.99 -5.80
CA THR A 46 -5.28 -8.38 -4.66
C THR A 46 -5.44 -9.32 -3.46
N ARG A 47 -5.96 -8.80 -2.35
CA ARG A 47 -6.27 -9.64 -1.17
C ARG A 47 -7.32 -10.69 -1.57
N GLY A 48 -7.22 -11.88 -0.97
CA GLY A 48 -8.25 -12.93 -1.08
C GLY A 48 -8.46 -13.63 -2.42
N VAL A 49 -7.77 -13.26 -3.51
CA VAL A 49 -7.83 -13.97 -4.82
C VAL A 49 -7.17 -15.36 -4.85
N GLY A 50 -6.61 -15.82 -3.74
CA GLY A 50 -6.10 -17.19 -3.58
C GLY A 50 -4.58 -17.38 -3.61
N LYS A 51 -3.76 -16.32 -3.58
CA LYS A 51 -2.28 -16.38 -3.59
C LYS A 51 -1.70 -17.48 -2.68
N THR A 52 -1.96 -17.37 -1.38
CA THR A 52 -1.50 -18.29 -0.32
C THR A 52 -2.11 -19.69 -0.45
N THR A 53 -3.26 -19.83 -1.11
CA THR A 53 -3.91 -21.12 -1.37
C THR A 53 -3.22 -21.85 -2.52
N ILE A 54 -2.94 -21.16 -3.63
CA ILE A 54 -2.15 -21.69 -4.75
C ILE A 54 -0.76 -22.14 -4.26
N ALA A 55 -0.10 -21.33 -3.43
CA ALA A 55 1.18 -21.68 -2.85
C ALA A 55 1.13 -22.97 -2.00
N ARG A 56 0.09 -23.16 -1.17
CA ARG A 56 -0.09 -24.41 -0.38
C ARG A 56 -0.40 -25.62 -1.24
N ILE A 57 -1.23 -25.49 -2.27
CA ILE A 57 -1.51 -26.58 -3.22
C ILE A 57 -0.22 -26.98 -3.94
N PHE A 58 0.57 -26.00 -4.39
CA PHE A 58 1.87 -26.24 -5.03
C PHE A 58 2.87 -26.91 -4.08
N ALA A 59 2.99 -26.46 -2.83
CA ALA A 59 3.81 -27.11 -1.81
C ALA A 59 3.37 -28.56 -1.53
N LYS A 60 2.06 -28.83 -1.55
CA LYS A 60 1.50 -30.19 -1.45
C LYS A 60 1.86 -31.05 -2.65
N SER A 61 1.76 -30.51 -3.88
CA SER A 61 2.16 -31.19 -5.12
C SER A 61 3.65 -31.52 -5.17
N LEU A 62 4.53 -30.68 -4.61
CA LEU A 62 5.97 -30.93 -4.54
C LEU A 62 6.34 -32.03 -3.53
N ASN A 63 5.60 -32.14 -2.43
CA ASN A 63 5.93 -33.04 -1.30
C ASN A 63 5.01 -34.27 -1.20
N CYS A 64 4.11 -34.49 -2.16
CA CYS A 64 3.23 -35.64 -2.19
C CYS A 64 4.01 -36.97 -2.28
N GLU A 65 3.68 -37.92 -1.39
CA GLU A 65 4.34 -39.23 -1.33
C GLU A 65 4.13 -40.05 -2.62
N ARG A 66 2.95 -39.92 -3.26
CA ARG A 66 2.62 -40.61 -4.53
C ARG A 66 3.43 -40.11 -5.74
N GLY A 67 4.17 -39.01 -5.60
CA GLY A 67 4.97 -38.40 -6.68
C GLY A 67 4.76 -36.90 -6.78
N VAL A 68 5.69 -36.22 -7.46
CA VAL A 68 5.52 -34.81 -7.84
C VAL A 68 4.56 -34.77 -9.03
N GLY A 69 3.49 -33.98 -8.93
CA GLY A 69 2.49 -33.87 -9.99
C GLY A 69 1.37 -32.89 -9.66
N ALA A 70 0.61 -32.50 -10.69
CA ALA A 70 -0.41 -31.46 -10.58
C ALA A 70 -1.63 -31.85 -9.71
N ASP A 71 -2.01 -33.13 -9.60
CA ASP A 71 -3.09 -33.55 -8.69
C ASP A 71 -2.51 -34.17 -7.40
N PRO A 72 -2.42 -33.41 -6.28
CA PRO A 72 -1.97 -33.96 -5.02
C PRO A 72 -3.08 -34.84 -4.42
N CYS A 73 -2.74 -36.06 -4.01
CA CYS A 73 -3.75 -37.07 -3.67
C CYS A 73 -4.68 -36.74 -2.49
N GLY A 74 -4.33 -35.76 -1.63
CA GLY A 74 -5.14 -35.33 -0.48
C GLY A 74 -5.18 -36.31 0.70
N GLU A 75 -4.92 -37.59 0.47
CA GLU A 75 -5.02 -38.67 1.46
C GLU A 75 -3.71 -38.96 2.20
N CYS A 76 -2.55 -38.55 1.65
CA CYS A 76 -1.25 -38.88 2.22
C CYS A 76 -0.97 -38.16 3.57
N PRO A 77 -0.15 -38.71 4.48
CA PRO A 77 0.28 -38.04 5.71
C PRO A 77 0.84 -36.63 5.49
N VAL A 78 1.66 -36.43 4.45
CA VAL A 78 2.12 -35.09 4.06
C VAL A 78 0.95 -34.20 3.61
N CYS A 79 0.07 -34.72 2.78
CA CYS A 79 -1.07 -34.02 2.18
C CYS A 79 -2.00 -33.44 3.26
N THR A 80 -2.34 -34.29 4.23
CA THR A 80 -3.20 -33.96 5.38
C THR A 80 -2.48 -33.07 6.39
N ALA A 81 -1.17 -33.22 6.58
CA ALA A 81 -0.38 -32.32 7.42
C ALA A 81 -0.28 -30.89 6.84
N VAL A 82 -0.14 -30.74 5.52
CA VAL A 82 -0.14 -29.44 4.83
C VAL A 82 -1.51 -28.76 4.95
N ASP A 83 -2.61 -29.49 4.74
CA ASP A 83 -3.97 -28.94 4.91
C ASP A 83 -4.27 -28.54 6.37
N ALA A 84 -3.69 -29.25 7.33
CA ALA A 84 -3.77 -28.92 8.75
C ALA A 84 -2.85 -27.75 9.17
N GLY A 85 -1.94 -27.28 8.31
CA GLY A 85 -0.93 -26.26 8.64
C GLY A 85 0.12 -26.74 9.66
N ARG A 86 0.45 -28.04 9.66
CA ARG A 86 1.37 -28.68 10.62
C ARG A 86 2.47 -29.50 9.95
N PHE A 87 2.81 -29.19 8.70
CA PHE A 87 3.84 -29.90 7.95
C PHE A 87 5.22 -29.25 8.18
N VAL A 88 6.15 -30.00 8.75
CA VAL A 88 7.46 -29.49 9.23
C VAL A 88 8.30 -28.86 8.10
N ASP A 89 8.24 -29.41 6.89
CA ASP A 89 9.01 -28.92 5.75
C ASP A 89 8.25 -27.88 4.90
N LEU A 90 7.12 -27.34 5.39
CA LEU A 90 6.46 -26.15 4.87
C LEU A 90 6.44 -25.09 5.98
N ILE A 91 7.36 -24.13 5.89
CA ILE A 91 7.49 -23.05 6.86
C ILE A 91 6.73 -21.84 6.32
N GLU A 92 5.71 -21.41 7.06
CA GLU A 92 4.80 -20.34 6.66
C GLU A 92 5.06 -19.10 7.51
N ILE A 93 5.42 -17.99 6.88
CA ILE A 93 5.74 -16.72 7.53
C ILE A 93 4.80 -15.65 7.00
N ASP A 94 4.08 -14.98 7.90
CA ASP A 94 3.38 -13.75 7.57
C ASP A 94 4.32 -12.57 7.86
N ALA A 95 4.81 -11.93 6.79
CA ALA A 95 5.74 -10.82 6.87
C ALA A 95 5.14 -9.57 7.54
N ALA A 96 3.81 -9.48 7.70
CA ALA A 96 3.18 -8.41 8.47
C ALA A 96 3.36 -8.59 9.99
N SER A 97 3.51 -9.83 10.46
CA SER A 97 3.78 -10.15 11.87
C SER A 97 5.28 -10.28 12.17
N ASN A 98 6.03 -10.90 11.26
CA ASN A 98 7.45 -11.20 11.42
C ASN A 98 8.28 -10.34 10.45
N THR A 99 8.39 -9.06 10.77
CA THR A 99 9.14 -8.06 9.96
C THR A 99 10.65 -8.05 10.25
N GLY A 100 11.08 -8.80 11.27
CA GLY A 100 12.43 -8.80 11.82
C GLY A 100 13.48 -9.35 10.85
N VAL A 101 14.69 -8.80 10.94
CA VAL A 101 15.84 -9.33 10.19
C VAL A 101 16.28 -10.68 10.76
N ASP A 102 16.10 -10.88 12.06
CA ASP A 102 16.56 -12.06 12.79
C ASP A 102 15.69 -13.28 12.52
N ASP A 103 14.36 -13.12 12.45
CA ASP A 103 13.43 -14.15 11.97
C ASP A 103 13.87 -14.68 10.59
N VAL A 104 14.26 -13.76 9.69
CA VAL A 104 14.68 -14.08 8.33
C VAL A 104 16.08 -14.69 8.26
N ARG A 105 16.99 -14.33 9.18
CA ARG A 105 18.28 -15.01 9.34
C ARG A 105 18.11 -16.44 9.82
N GLU A 106 17.27 -16.66 10.84
CA GLU A 106 16.97 -18.00 11.35
C GLU A 106 16.39 -18.90 10.26
N LEU A 107 15.55 -18.38 9.37
CA LEU A 107 15.05 -19.12 8.20
C LEU A 107 16.15 -19.51 7.21
N ILE A 108 17.10 -18.60 6.93
CA ILE A 108 18.23 -18.81 6.03
C ILE A 108 19.20 -19.85 6.59
N ASP A 109 19.54 -19.76 7.88
CA ASP A 109 20.40 -20.73 8.55
C ASP A 109 19.72 -22.11 8.58
N ASN A 110 18.41 -22.14 8.85
CA ASN A 110 17.62 -23.36 8.77
C ASN A 110 17.46 -23.92 7.34
N ALA A 111 17.63 -23.11 6.27
CA ALA A 111 17.46 -23.55 4.89
C ALA A 111 18.58 -24.47 4.40
N GLN A 112 19.76 -24.38 5.02
CA GLN A 112 20.93 -25.18 4.67
C GLN A 112 20.73 -26.67 4.97
N TYR A 113 19.89 -27.01 5.95
CA TYR A 113 19.59 -28.39 6.33
C TYR A 113 18.58 -29.07 5.39
N MET A 114 18.78 -30.38 5.17
CA MET A 114 17.88 -31.26 4.43
C MET A 114 16.44 -31.25 5.02
N PRO A 115 15.40 -31.52 4.20
CA PRO A 115 14.04 -31.73 4.69
C PRO A 115 13.94 -32.99 5.54
N THR A 116 12.99 -33.00 6.48
CA THR A 116 12.82 -34.07 7.49
C THR A 116 11.93 -35.22 6.98
N ARG A 117 10.90 -34.90 6.18
CA ARG A 117 9.93 -35.85 5.61
C ARG A 117 9.58 -35.55 4.16
N GLY A 118 9.60 -34.29 3.76
CA GLY A 118 9.36 -33.85 2.38
C GLY A 118 10.51 -34.16 1.42
N ARG A 119 10.26 -34.00 0.13
CA ARG A 119 11.28 -33.97 -0.93
C ARG A 119 11.96 -32.59 -1.00
N TYR A 120 11.19 -31.54 -0.68
CA TYR A 120 11.60 -30.15 -0.71
C TYR A 120 11.22 -29.45 0.59
N LYS A 121 12.12 -28.59 1.08
CA LYS A 121 11.85 -27.63 2.15
C LYS A 121 11.29 -26.36 1.52
N VAL A 122 10.03 -26.07 1.81
CA VAL A 122 9.26 -24.99 1.17
C VAL A 122 9.08 -23.83 2.15
N TYR A 123 9.53 -22.65 1.75
CA TYR A 123 9.33 -21.40 2.49
C TYR A 123 8.20 -20.60 1.84
N LEU A 124 7.07 -20.46 2.54
CA LEU A 124 5.94 -19.65 2.12
C LEU A 124 5.95 -18.32 2.88
N VAL A 125 6.29 -17.23 2.19
CA VAL A 125 6.29 -15.87 2.75
C VAL A 125 5.09 -15.11 2.21
N ASP A 126 4.09 -14.86 3.07
CA ASP A 126 2.91 -14.07 2.72
C ASP A 126 3.13 -12.57 3.00
N GLU A 127 2.44 -11.73 2.22
CA GLU A 127 2.61 -10.28 2.12
C GLU A 127 4.09 -9.80 2.16
N VAL A 128 4.97 -10.46 1.39
CA VAL A 128 6.44 -10.30 1.44
C VAL A 128 6.93 -8.85 1.34
N HIS A 129 6.14 -7.94 0.73
CA HIS A 129 6.45 -6.50 0.67
C HIS A 129 6.51 -5.79 2.03
N MET A 130 6.02 -6.42 3.10
CA MET A 130 6.10 -5.95 4.49
C MET A 130 7.46 -6.21 5.15
N LEU A 131 8.33 -7.04 4.56
CA LEU A 131 9.68 -7.28 5.09
C LEU A 131 10.54 -6.02 5.09
N SER A 132 11.38 -5.89 6.12
CA SER A 132 12.36 -4.81 6.18
C SER A 132 13.42 -4.93 5.07
N ARG A 133 13.98 -3.79 4.63
CA ARG A 133 15.05 -3.76 3.60
C ARG A 133 16.25 -4.65 3.96
N ASN A 134 16.56 -4.75 5.25
CA ASN A 134 17.65 -5.58 5.75
C ASN A 134 17.32 -7.08 5.65
N ALA A 135 16.06 -7.47 5.91
CA ALA A 135 15.58 -8.84 5.69
C ALA A 135 15.62 -9.23 4.20
N PHE A 136 15.22 -8.34 3.29
CA PHE A 136 15.38 -8.56 1.84
C PHE A 136 16.84 -8.79 1.44
N ASN A 137 17.76 -7.96 1.93
CA ASN A 137 19.18 -8.10 1.62
C ASN A 137 19.80 -9.40 2.18
N ALA A 138 19.27 -9.95 3.27
CA ALA A 138 19.64 -11.27 3.75
C ALA A 138 19.14 -12.37 2.79
N LEU A 139 17.86 -12.33 2.39
CA LEU A 139 17.26 -13.29 1.45
C LEU A 139 17.93 -13.29 0.07
N LEU A 140 18.42 -12.15 -0.43
CA LEU A 140 19.04 -12.07 -1.75
C LEU A 140 20.19 -13.07 -1.95
N LYS A 141 21.01 -13.32 -0.93
CA LYS A 141 22.10 -14.31 -1.02
C LYS A 141 21.57 -15.73 -1.26
N THR A 142 20.53 -16.11 -0.53
CA THR A 142 19.90 -17.44 -0.64
C THR A 142 19.00 -17.57 -1.87
N LEU A 143 18.50 -16.46 -2.42
CA LEU A 143 17.79 -16.43 -3.71
C LEU A 143 18.75 -16.44 -4.91
N GLU A 144 19.99 -15.98 -4.75
CA GLU A 144 21.05 -16.07 -5.76
C GLU A 144 21.63 -17.49 -5.87
N GLU A 145 21.95 -18.11 -4.73
CA GLU A 145 22.52 -19.46 -4.65
C GLU A 145 21.65 -20.38 -3.74
N PRO A 146 20.43 -20.76 -4.18
CA PRO A 146 19.53 -21.59 -3.41
C PRO A 146 19.97 -23.08 -3.39
N PRO A 147 19.91 -23.77 -2.25
CA PRO A 147 20.08 -25.23 -2.19
C PRO A 147 19.02 -25.95 -3.04
N GLU A 148 19.38 -27.06 -3.68
CA GLU A 148 18.48 -27.77 -4.62
C GLU A 148 17.15 -28.25 -3.98
N HIS A 149 17.21 -28.60 -2.69
CA HIS A 149 16.06 -29.04 -1.90
C HIS A 149 15.19 -27.88 -1.38
N VAL A 150 15.59 -26.62 -1.56
CA VAL A 150 14.85 -25.44 -1.07
C VAL A 150 13.99 -24.82 -2.17
N LYS A 151 12.76 -24.44 -1.82
CA LYS A 151 11.83 -23.73 -2.73
C LYS A 151 11.17 -22.55 -1.99
N PHE A 152 11.26 -21.35 -2.57
CA PHE A 152 10.64 -20.14 -2.06
C PHE A 152 9.31 -19.86 -2.79
N LEU A 153 8.24 -19.67 -2.03
CA LEU A 153 6.92 -19.27 -2.50
C LEU A 153 6.59 -17.93 -1.84
N LEU A 154 6.76 -16.85 -2.58
CA LEU A 154 6.51 -15.49 -2.12
C LEU A 154 5.10 -15.07 -2.57
N ALA A 155 4.34 -14.38 -1.70
CA ALA A 155 3.05 -13.80 -2.05
C ALA A 155 3.00 -12.33 -1.66
N THR A 156 2.44 -11.48 -2.53
CA THR A 156 2.27 -10.04 -2.23
C THR A 156 1.00 -9.47 -2.86
N THR A 157 0.37 -8.52 -2.16
CA THR A 157 -0.62 -7.60 -2.75
C THR A 157 0.01 -6.53 -3.64
N ASP A 158 1.22 -6.09 -3.31
CA ASP A 158 1.91 -4.99 -3.98
C ASP A 158 3.29 -5.45 -4.48
N PRO A 159 3.47 -5.66 -5.80
CA PRO A 159 4.77 -6.00 -6.38
C PRO A 159 5.67 -4.78 -6.60
N GLN A 160 5.14 -3.54 -6.60
CA GLN A 160 5.93 -2.34 -6.89
C GLN A 160 6.83 -1.94 -5.70
N LYS A 161 6.42 -2.30 -4.48
CA LYS A 161 7.24 -2.18 -3.27
C LYS A 161 8.42 -3.14 -3.21
N LEU A 162 8.47 -4.18 -4.05
CA LEU A 162 9.56 -5.16 -4.04
C LEU A 162 10.79 -4.64 -4.79
N PRO A 163 12.01 -4.84 -4.24
CA PRO A 163 13.23 -4.54 -4.97
C PRO A 163 13.31 -5.31 -6.30
N VAL A 164 13.72 -4.63 -7.37
CA VAL A 164 13.87 -5.22 -8.72
C VAL A 164 14.83 -6.43 -8.70
N THR A 165 15.78 -6.45 -7.77
CA THR A 165 16.71 -7.57 -7.53
C THR A 165 16.03 -8.86 -7.04
N VAL A 166 14.87 -8.77 -6.40
CA VAL A 166 14.04 -9.94 -6.03
C VAL A 166 13.15 -10.32 -7.22
N LEU A 167 12.55 -9.33 -7.87
CA LEU A 167 11.66 -9.52 -9.02
C LEU A 167 12.34 -10.22 -10.20
N SER A 168 13.63 -9.97 -10.45
CA SER A 168 14.41 -10.62 -11.50
C SER A 168 14.79 -12.08 -11.22
N ARG A 169 14.67 -12.51 -9.96
CA ARG A 169 15.04 -13.87 -9.49
C ARG A 169 13.83 -14.76 -9.18
N CYS A 170 12.62 -14.24 -9.33
CA CYS A 170 11.40 -14.99 -9.07
C CYS A 170 10.60 -15.19 -10.35
N LEU A 171 10.04 -16.39 -10.56
CA LEU A 171 9.03 -16.59 -11.59
C LEU A 171 7.71 -15.97 -11.13
N GLN A 172 7.27 -14.92 -11.83
CA GLN A 172 6.13 -14.10 -11.40
C GLN A 172 4.80 -14.61 -11.98
N PHE A 173 3.80 -14.77 -11.12
CA PHE A 173 2.44 -15.15 -11.46
C PHE A 173 1.45 -14.12 -10.93
N ASN A 174 0.83 -13.38 -11.84
CA ASN A 174 -0.22 -12.41 -11.51
C ASN A 174 -1.59 -13.09 -11.50
N LEU A 175 -2.22 -13.13 -10.32
CA LEU A 175 -3.57 -13.63 -10.11
C LEU A 175 -4.57 -12.50 -10.38
N LYS A 176 -5.55 -12.77 -11.24
CA LYS A 176 -6.55 -11.79 -11.61
C LYS A 176 -7.60 -11.63 -10.49
N ARG A 177 -8.23 -10.47 -10.40
CA ARG A 177 -9.52 -10.32 -9.70
C ARG A 177 -10.54 -11.29 -10.33
N LEU A 178 -11.37 -11.92 -9.51
CA LEU A 178 -12.45 -12.78 -10.00
C LEU A 178 -13.61 -11.92 -10.51
N THR A 179 -14.38 -12.43 -11.46
CA THR A 179 -15.62 -11.75 -11.90
C THR A 179 -16.74 -11.99 -10.90
N GLU A 180 -17.72 -11.07 -10.84
CA GLU A 180 -18.92 -11.23 -9.99
C GLU A 180 -19.65 -12.54 -10.30
N ALA A 181 -19.77 -12.90 -11.58
CA ALA A 181 -20.36 -14.18 -12.01
C ALA A 181 -19.60 -15.40 -11.45
N GLN A 182 -18.26 -15.39 -11.48
CA GLN A 182 -17.43 -16.45 -10.91
C GLN A 182 -17.59 -16.58 -9.39
N ILE A 183 -17.70 -15.45 -8.67
CA ILE A 183 -17.95 -15.45 -7.22
C ILE A 183 -19.37 -15.93 -6.92
N GLY A 184 -20.38 -15.44 -7.63
CA GLY A 184 -21.78 -15.85 -7.48
C GLY A 184 -22.01 -17.34 -7.74
N GLU A 185 -21.41 -17.89 -8.80
CA GLU A 185 -21.42 -19.34 -9.06
C GLU A 185 -20.80 -20.13 -7.90
N GLN A 186 -19.68 -19.66 -7.34
CA GLN A 186 -18.99 -20.36 -6.25
C GLN A 186 -19.77 -20.27 -4.94
N ILE A 187 -20.39 -19.13 -4.64
CA ILE A 187 -21.30 -18.95 -3.50
C ILE A 187 -22.51 -19.88 -3.65
N CYS A 188 -23.12 -19.97 -4.84
CA CYS A 188 -24.24 -20.87 -5.13
C CYS A 188 -23.86 -22.35 -4.90
N LYS A 189 -22.70 -22.80 -5.39
CA LYS A 189 -22.17 -24.16 -5.16
C LYS A 189 -21.99 -24.47 -3.68
N ILE A 190 -21.53 -23.50 -2.89
CA ILE A 190 -21.31 -23.65 -1.45
C ILE A 190 -22.65 -23.68 -0.69
N LEU A 191 -23.60 -22.80 -1.01
CA LEU A 191 -24.93 -22.77 -0.41
C LEU A 191 -25.70 -24.08 -0.65
N ALA A 192 -25.66 -24.61 -1.86
CA ALA A 192 -26.25 -25.90 -2.20
C ALA A 192 -25.63 -27.06 -1.40
N ALA A 193 -24.33 -27.01 -1.11
CA ALA A 193 -23.63 -28.03 -0.34
C ALA A 193 -23.83 -27.91 1.18
N GLU A 194 -24.02 -26.70 1.71
CA GLU A 194 -24.37 -26.45 3.12
C GLU A 194 -25.88 -26.57 3.39
N SER A 195 -26.71 -26.72 2.35
CA SER A 195 -28.19 -26.77 2.42
C SER A 195 -28.80 -25.50 3.02
N ILE A 196 -28.39 -24.33 2.52
CA ILE A 196 -28.86 -23.01 2.97
C ILE A 196 -29.68 -22.34 1.87
N ASP A 197 -30.91 -21.92 2.20
CA ASP A 197 -31.81 -21.24 1.27
C ASP A 197 -31.35 -19.79 1.01
N ALA A 198 -31.34 -19.39 -0.26
CA ALA A 198 -30.87 -18.08 -0.69
C ALA A 198 -31.54 -17.55 -1.96
N ASP A 199 -31.84 -16.25 -1.97
CA ASP A 199 -32.31 -15.57 -3.18
C ASP A 199 -31.16 -15.29 -4.15
N GLU A 200 -31.43 -15.35 -5.46
CA GLU A 200 -30.43 -15.02 -6.49
C GLU A 200 -29.92 -13.57 -6.36
N THR A 201 -30.80 -12.65 -5.95
CA THR A 201 -30.44 -11.24 -5.67
C THR A 201 -29.45 -11.14 -4.50
N SER A 202 -29.62 -11.93 -3.44
CA SER A 202 -28.69 -11.99 -2.31
C SER A 202 -27.30 -12.45 -2.75
N ILE A 203 -27.24 -13.47 -3.62
CA ILE A 203 -25.98 -13.98 -4.17
C ILE A 203 -25.28 -12.91 -5.01
N ARG A 204 -26.03 -12.15 -5.83
CA ARG A 204 -25.48 -11.02 -6.62
C ARG A 204 -24.96 -9.89 -5.73
N LEU A 205 -25.69 -9.50 -4.68
CA LEU A 205 -25.25 -8.48 -3.72
C LEU A 205 -23.94 -8.90 -3.00
N LEU A 206 -23.85 -10.15 -2.54
CA LEU A 206 -22.64 -10.69 -1.91
C LEU A 206 -21.46 -10.78 -2.89
N ALA A 207 -21.71 -11.14 -4.16
CA ALA A 207 -20.67 -11.20 -5.19
C ALA A 207 -20.13 -9.82 -5.58
N HIS A 208 -20.99 -8.80 -5.59
CA HIS A 208 -20.61 -7.41 -5.81
C HIS A 208 -19.80 -6.86 -4.62
N GLY A 209 -20.31 -7.02 -3.38
CA GLY A 209 -19.63 -6.60 -2.16
C GLY A 209 -18.28 -7.30 -1.90
N ALA A 210 -17.99 -8.40 -2.60
CA ALA A 210 -16.72 -9.10 -2.54
C ALA A 210 -15.56 -8.42 -3.32
N ASP A 211 -15.81 -7.42 -4.18
CA ASP A 211 -14.81 -6.70 -4.98
C ASP A 211 -13.77 -7.62 -5.70
N GLY A 212 -14.22 -8.75 -6.24
CA GLY A 212 -13.35 -9.72 -6.92
C GLY A 212 -12.48 -10.60 -6.00
N SER A 213 -12.71 -10.57 -4.68
CA SER A 213 -12.06 -11.38 -3.64
C SER A 213 -12.98 -12.46 -3.09
N LEU A 214 -12.71 -13.73 -3.45
CA LEU A 214 -13.52 -14.86 -2.95
C LEU A 214 -13.43 -15.02 -1.43
N ARG A 215 -12.27 -14.72 -0.81
CA ARG A 215 -12.12 -14.79 0.65
C ARG A 215 -13.07 -13.82 1.35
N ASP A 216 -13.19 -12.61 0.84
CA ASP A 216 -14.00 -11.57 1.46
C ASP A 216 -15.49 -11.83 1.17
N GLY A 217 -15.84 -12.26 -0.05
CA GLY A 217 -17.19 -12.75 -0.37
C GLY A 217 -17.67 -13.91 0.50
N LEU A 218 -16.82 -14.89 0.81
CA LEU A 218 -17.16 -15.97 1.76
C LEU A 218 -17.24 -15.48 3.21
N SER A 219 -16.52 -14.43 3.57
CA SER A 219 -16.60 -13.82 4.91
C SER A 219 -17.89 -13.01 5.08
N LEU A 220 -18.34 -12.32 4.02
CA LEU A 220 -19.65 -11.67 3.94
C LEU A 220 -20.78 -12.69 3.94
N LEU A 221 -20.59 -13.85 3.29
CA LEU A 221 -21.54 -14.96 3.31
C LEU A 221 -21.75 -15.52 4.73
N ASP A 222 -20.67 -15.80 5.48
CA ASP A 222 -20.75 -16.23 6.89
C ASP A 222 -21.49 -15.19 7.77
N GLN A 223 -21.23 -13.90 7.55
CA GLN A 223 -21.92 -12.82 8.27
C GLN A 223 -23.41 -12.79 7.91
N ALA A 224 -23.75 -12.92 6.63
CA ALA A 224 -25.13 -12.90 6.15
C ALA A 224 -25.95 -14.11 6.65
N ILE A 225 -25.35 -15.30 6.70
CA ILE A 225 -25.96 -16.50 7.29
C ILE A 225 -26.22 -16.30 8.79
N SER A 226 -25.27 -15.66 9.49
CA SER A 226 -25.39 -15.35 10.92
C SER A 226 -26.45 -14.29 11.21
N TYR A 227 -26.62 -13.32 10.29
CA TYR A 227 -27.59 -12.22 10.39
C TYR A 227 -29.02 -12.69 10.06
N GLY A 228 -29.21 -13.38 8.92
CA GLY A 228 -30.51 -13.88 8.44
C GLY A 228 -30.98 -15.19 9.10
N ALA A 229 -30.38 -15.56 10.24
CA ALA A 229 -30.72 -16.75 11.03
C ALA A 229 -30.79 -18.08 10.22
N GLY A 230 -29.95 -18.22 9.19
CA GLY A 230 -29.89 -19.41 8.33
C GLY A 230 -30.64 -19.32 6.99
N ALA A 231 -31.24 -18.18 6.62
CA ALA A 231 -31.76 -17.93 5.29
C ALA A 231 -31.21 -16.60 4.72
N LEU A 232 -30.97 -16.52 3.41
CA LEU A 232 -30.36 -15.35 2.78
C LEU A 232 -31.35 -14.55 1.94
N ARG A 233 -32.13 -13.69 2.61
CA ARG A 233 -33.08 -12.77 1.96
C ARG A 233 -32.41 -11.49 1.49
N SER A 234 -32.83 -11.00 0.32
CA SER A 234 -32.22 -9.82 -0.32
C SER A 234 -32.19 -8.57 0.57
N ALA A 235 -33.28 -8.27 1.28
CA ALA A 235 -33.39 -7.11 2.17
C ALA A 235 -32.44 -7.20 3.38
N GLU A 236 -32.32 -8.37 4.00
CA GLU A 236 -31.45 -8.61 5.15
C GLU A 236 -29.96 -8.50 4.74
N VAL A 237 -29.61 -9.03 3.57
CA VAL A 237 -28.26 -8.93 3.00
C VAL A 237 -27.92 -7.49 2.62
N ALA A 238 -28.85 -6.76 2.00
CA ALA A 238 -28.64 -5.35 1.64
C ALA A 238 -28.43 -4.48 2.89
N GLN A 239 -29.24 -4.69 3.93
CA GLN A 239 -29.11 -4.00 5.21
C GLN A 239 -27.76 -4.32 5.89
N MET A 240 -27.34 -5.59 5.90
CA MET A 240 -26.05 -6.01 6.46
C MET A 240 -24.85 -5.37 5.73
N LEU A 241 -24.90 -5.30 4.40
CA LEU A 241 -23.84 -4.70 3.59
C LEU A 241 -23.79 -3.17 3.69
N GLY A 242 -24.80 -2.53 4.31
CA GLY A 242 -24.98 -1.08 4.23
C GLY A 242 -25.21 -0.59 2.80
N SER A 243 -25.52 -1.50 1.87
CA SER A 243 -25.74 -1.17 0.46
C SER A 243 -27.06 -0.43 0.35
N VAL A 244 -27.00 0.80 -0.15
CA VAL A 244 -28.18 1.64 -0.34
C VAL A 244 -29.20 0.90 -1.21
N ASP A 245 -30.44 0.84 -0.73
CA ASP A 245 -31.50 0.17 -1.46
C ASP A 245 -31.66 0.80 -2.85
N ARG A 246 -31.94 -0.04 -3.84
CA ARG A 246 -32.15 0.43 -5.22
C ARG A 246 -33.31 1.42 -5.29
N GLY A 247 -34.32 1.26 -4.43
CA GLY A 247 -35.40 2.22 -4.26
C GLY A 247 -34.89 3.60 -3.85
N GLU A 248 -34.03 3.73 -2.85
CA GLU A 248 -33.49 5.04 -2.40
C GLU A 248 -32.70 5.75 -3.51
N VAL A 249 -31.92 5.01 -4.31
CA VAL A 249 -31.19 5.58 -5.47
C VAL A 249 -32.16 6.03 -6.57
N GLU A 250 -33.23 5.27 -6.80
CA GLU A 250 -34.28 5.64 -7.76
C GLU A 250 -35.11 6.84 -7.25
N HIS A 251 -35.35 6.99 -5.94
CA HIS A 251 -35.96 8.19 -5.36
C HIS A 251 -35.05 9.43 -5.51
N LEU A 252 -33.73 9.30 -5.25
CA LEU A 252 -32.77 10.39 -5.48
C LEU A 252 -32.75 10.81 -6.96
N LEU A 253 -32.72 9.85 -7.88
CA LEU A 253 -32.72 10.13 -9.31
C LEU A 253 -34.04 10.77 -9.78
N ALA A 254 -35.18 10.31 -9.24
CA ALA A 254 -36.48 10.93 -9.52
C ALA A 254 -36.53 12.38 -9.02
N ALA A 255 -36.13 12.64 -7.76
CA ALA A 255 -36.10 13.97 -7.17
C ALA A 255 -35.17 14.94 -7.93
N LEU A 256 -33.99 14.47 -8.38
CA LEU A 256 -33.11 15.25 -9.27
C LEU A 256 -33.75 15.50 -10.65
N SER A 257 -34.51 14.55 -11.20
CA SER A 257 -35.16 14.70 -12.52
C SER A 257 -36.38 15.63 -12.48
N ASP A 258 -37.04 15.73 -11.33
CA ASP A 258 -38.23 16.57 -11.10
C ASP A 258 -37.89 17.94 -10.45
N ASP A 259 -36.60 18.25 -10.27
CA ASP A 259 -36.06 19.44 -9.59
C ASP A 259 -36.56 19.65 -8.15
N ASP A 260 -36.97 18.56 -7.47
CA ASP A 260 -37.55 18.61 -6.12
C ASP A 260 -36.47 18.50 -5.04
N GLY A 261 -35.93 19.65 -4.64
CA GLY A 261 -34.99 19.76 -3.52
C GLY A 261 -35.54 19.34 -2.16
N GLN A 262 -36.87 19.29 -1.94
CA GLN A 262 -37.45 18.81 -0.67
C GLN A 262 -37.46 17.28 -0.63
N ALA A 263 -37.91 16.63 -1.71
CA ALA A 263 -37.84 15.18 -1.86
C ALA A 263 -36.38 14.68 -1.79
N LEU A 264 -35.45 15.42 -2.39
CA LEU A 264 -34.01 15.13 -2.38
C LEU A 264 -33.42 15.10 -0.96
N LEU A 265 -33.74 16.09 -0.13
CA LEU A 265 -33.31 16.13 1.28
C LEU A 265 -34.02 15.07 2.14
N ALA A 266 -35.30 14.80 1.87
CA ALA A 266 -36.05 13.76 2.56
C ALA A 266 -35.49 12.34 2.30
N ALA A 267 -35.01 12.06 1.08
CA ALA A 267 -34.30 10.82 0.76
C ALA A 267 -32.96 10.71 1.51
N VAL A 268 -32.20 11.81 1.63
CA VAL A 268 -30.99 11.84 2.47
C VAL A 268 -31.31 11.59 3.95
N ASP A 269 -32.41 12.13 4.48
CA ASP A 269 -32.89 11.84 5.84
C ASP A 269 -33.29 10.36 6.02
N SER A 270 -33.97 9.76 5.03
CA SER A 270 -34.30 8.33 5.02
C SER A 270 -33.03 7.48 5.12
N MET A 271 -32.08 7.70 4.20
CA MET A 271 -30.78 7.01 4.20
C MET A 271 -29.98 7.21 5.50
N ALA A 272 -29.99 8.41 6.07
CA ALA A 272 -29.30 8.71 7.32
C ALA A 272 -29.88 7.92 8.50
N SER A 273 -31.19 7.65 8.51
CA SER A 273 -31.86 6.92 9.59
C SER A 273 -31.44 5.44 9.70
N TYR A 274 -30.99 4.83 8.60
CA TYR A 274 -30.54 3.43 8.53
C TYR A 274 -29.01 3.28 8.52
N SER A 275 -28.25 4.33 8.87
CA SER A 275 -26.77 4.34 8.86
C SER A 275 -26.15 3.98 7.50
N ALA A 276 -26.74 4.45 6.40
CA ALA A 276 -26.25 4.20 5.05
C ALA A 276 -24.83 4.74 4.79
N ASP A 277 -24.04 4.02 4.01
CA ASP A 277 -22.77 4.54 3.47
C ASP A 277 -23.07 5.51 2.31
N PHE A 278 -22.92 6.81 2.57
CA PHE A 278 -23.07 7.86 1.56
C PHE A 278 -22.06 7.75 0.40
N SER A 279 -20.89 7.12 0.59
CA SER A 279 -19.97 6.84 -0.52
C SER A 279 -20.52 5.75 -1.43
N ALA A 280 -21.15 4.71 -0.87
CA ALA A 280 -21.86 3.69 -1.63
C ALA A 280 -23.12 4.26 -2.32
N ALA A 281 -23.82 5.19 -1.68
CA ALA A 281 -24.94 5.93 -2.28
C ALA A 281 -24.52 6.68 -3.56
N LEU A 282 -23.40 7.40 -3.50
CA LEU A 282 -22.85 8.12 -4.64
C LEU A 282 -22.35 7.18 -5.74
N ASP A 283 -21.78 6.02 -5.40
CA ASP A 283 -21.41 4.99 -6.38
C ASP A 283 -22.63 4.38 -7.07
N ALA A 284 -23.70 4.11 -6.33
CA ALA A 284 -24.93 3.58 -6.89
C ALA A 284 -25.64 4.62 -7.78
N LEU A 285 -25.67 5.90 -7.37
CA LEU A 285 -26.17 7.01 -8.18
C LEU A 285 -25.33 7.21 -9.45
N ALA A 286 -23.99 7.19 -9.35
CA ALA A 286 -23.10 7.23 -10.51
C ALA A 286 -23.34 6.06 -11.47
N SER A 287 -23.56 4.85 -10.92
CA SER A 287 -23.87 3.66 -11.71
C SER A 287 -25.22 3.77 -12.42
N ALA A 288 -26.24 4.33 -11.76
CA ALA A 288 -27.54 4.60 -12.35
C ALA A 288 -27.45 5.63 -13.49
N LEU A 289 -26.78 6.76 -13.26
CA LEU A 289 -26.53 7.79 -14.27
C LEU A 289 -25.74 7.25 -15.48
N HIS A 290 -24.78 6.36 -15.25
CA HIS A 290 -24.06 5.67 -16.32
C HIS A 290 -24.98 4.76 -17.17
N GLN A 291 -25.94 4.05 -16.56
CA GLN A 291 -26.94 3.29 -17.34
C GLN A 291 -27.84 4.20 -18.18
N VAL A 292 -28.28 5.34 -17.62
CA VAL A 292 -29.02 6.37 -18.38
C VAL A 292 -28.20 6.86 -19.57
N GLN A 293 -26.91 7.16 -19.37
CA GLN A 293 -26.02 7.61 -20.44
C GLN A 293 -25.82 6.55 -21.54
N ILE A 294 -25.65 5.27 -21.17
CA ILE A 294 -25.60 4.16 -22.13
C ILE A 294 -26.90 4.09 -22.92
N ARG A 295 -28.05 4.19 -22.27
CA ARG A 295 -29.37 4.15 -22.92
C ARG A 295 -29.56 5.29 -23.92
N GLN A 296 -29.07 6.49 -23.61
CA GLN A 296 -29.13 7.66 -24.49
C GLN A 296 -28.19 7.55 -25.71
N LEU A 297 -26.93 7.14 -25.49
CA LEU A 297 -25.88 7.19 -26.53
C LEU A 297 -25.67 5.87 -27.29
N VAL A 298 -25.97 4.73 -26.66
CA VAL A 298 -25.80 3.38 -27.23
C VAL A 298 -27.03 2.51 -26.92
N PRO A 299 -28.22 2.78 -27.52
CA PRO A 299 -29.45 2.06 -27.20
C PRO A 299 -29.39 0.54 -27.41
N THR A 300 -28.49 0.07 -28.27
CA THR A 300 -28.24 -1.36 -28.53
C THR A 300 -27.46 -2.08 -27.43
N ALA A 301 -26.85 -1.34 -26.50
CA ALA A 301 -26.11 -1.87 -25.34
C ALA A 301 -26.88 -1.69 -24.01
N ALA A 302 -28.05 -1.04 -24.03
CA ALA A 302 -28.90 -0.90 -22.86
C ALA A 302 -29.45 -2.26 -22.41
N ALA A 303 -29.54 -2.46 -21.09
CA ALA A 303 -30.02 -3.72 -20.52
C ALA A 303 -31.55 -3.87 -20.65
N ALA A 304 -32.02 -5.11 -20.83
CA ALA A 304 -33.44 -5.41 -20.72
C ALA A 304 -33.83 -5.53 -19.24
N GLY A 305 -34.51 -4.52 -18.70
CA GLY A 305 -34.94 -4.48 -17.29
C GLY A 305 -34.71 -3.17 -16.55
N ASP A 306 -34.49 -2.06 -17.26
CA ASP A 306 -34.39 -0.72 -16.66
C ASP A 306 -35.69 -0.32 -15.93
N SER A 307 -35.55 0.34 -14.78
CA SER A 307 -36.67 0.91 -14.03
C SER A 307 -37.32 2.07 -14.79
N GLU A 308 -38.61 2.30 -14.57
CA GLU A 308 -39.36 3.42 -15.16
C GLU A 308 -38.70 4.78 -14.86
N VAL A 309 -38.06 4.92 -13.69
CA VAL A 309 -37.28 6.11 -13.32
C VAL A 309 -36.05 6.30 -14.23
N LEU A 310 -35.33 5.23 -14.57
CA LEU A 310 -34.19 5.29 -15.50
C LEU A 310 -34.64 5.63 -16.92
N ILE A 311 -35.85 5.21 -17.31
CA ILE A 311 -36.44 5.54 -18.60
C ILE A 311 -36.81 7.03 -18.65
N LYS A 312 -37.46 7.56 -17.60
CA LYS A 312 -37.78 9.00 -17.47
C LYS A 312 -36.51 9.86 -17.43
N ALA A 313 -35.51 9.47 -16.65
CA ALA A 313 -34.22 10.18 -16.58
C ALA A 313 -33.48 10.23 -17.93
N ALA A 314 -33.76 9.30 -18.86
CA ALA A 314 -33.18 9.32 -20.20
C ALA A 314 -33.78 10.42 -21.11
N GLU A 315 -34.86 11.09 -20.71
CA GLU A 315 -35.42 12.26 -21.41
C GLU A 315 -34.63 13.56 -21.13
N LEU A 316 -33.79 13.58 -20.08
CA LEU A 316 -32.95 14.73 -19.73
C LEU A 316 -31.79 14.93 -20.73
N PRO A 317 -31.22 16.15 -20.84
CA PRO A 317 -30.07 16.40 -21.71
C PRO A 317 -28.88 15.48 -21.38
N PRO A 318 -28.24 14.83 -22.37
CA PRO A 318 -27.13 13.92 -22.13
C PRO A 318 -25.90 14.62 -21.53
N GLU A 319 -25.74 15.92 -21.74
CA GLU A 319 -24.72 16.76 -21.11
C GLU A 319 -24.95 16.92 -19.60
N LEU A 320 -26.21 16.98 -19.15
CA LEU A 320 -26.58 17.10 -17.74
C LEU A 320 -26.34 15.78 -16.99
N ILE A 321 -26.71 14.64 -17.60
CA ILE A 321 -26.44 13.31 -17.04
C ILE A 321 -24.92 13.09 -16.89
N ALA A 322 -24.13 13.45 -17.89
CA ALA A 322 -22.66 13.37 -17.83
C ALA A 322 -22.07 14.28 -16.73
N LEU A 323 -22.63 15.48 -16.54
CA LEU A 323 -22.22 16.41 -15.49
C LEU A 323 -22.54 15.88 -14.09
N TRP A 324 -23.76 15.37 -13.88
CA TRP A 324 -24.15 14.74 -12.62
C TRP A 324 -23.31 13.48 -12.32
N TYR A 325 -23.02 12.66 -13.34
CA TYR A 325 -22.12 11.51 -13.18
C TYR A 325 -20.74 11.96 -12.70
N GLN A 326 -20.17 13.02 -13.29
CA GLN A 326 -18.90 13.59 -12.85
C GLN A 326 -18.97 14.09 -11.40
N MET A 327 -20.06 14.77 -11.00
CA MET A 327 -20.26 15.26 -9.62
C MET A 327 -20.41 14.13 -8.60
N ALA A 328 -21.07 13.03 -8.96
CA ALA A 328 -21.18 11.86 -8.09
C ALA A 328 -19.79 11.23 -7.85
N VAL A 329 -19.01 11.03 -8.92
CA VAL A 329 -17.67 10.45 -8.86
C VAL A 329 -16.66 11.36 -8.15
N SER A 330 -16.68 12.69 -8.38
CA SER A 330 -15.80 13.62 -7.66
C SER A 330 -16.23 13.80 -6.21
N GLY A 331 -17.55 13.85 -5.96
CA GLY A 331 -18.15 13.98 -4.65
C GLY A 331 -17.67 12.92 -3.65
N ARG A 332 -17.44 11.68 -4.09
CA ARG A 332 -16.85 10.63 -3.25
C ARG A 332 -15.47 10.97 -2.67
N ARG A 333 -14.67 11.77 -3.37
CA ARG A 333 -13.35 12.25 -2.89
C ARG A 333 -13.48 13.46 -1.97
N GLU A 334 -14.56 14.22 -2.10
CA GLU A 334 -14.89 15.38 -1.27
C GLU A 334 -15.58 14.98 0.03
N LEU A 335 -16.31 13.86 0.04
CA LEU A 335 -17.09 13.36 1.18
C LEU A 335 -16.28 13.23 2.50
N PRO A 336 -15.02 12.75 2.52
CA PRO A 336 -14.21 12.69 3.74
C PRO A 336 -13.62 14.05 4.18
N LEU A 337 -13.71 15.07 3.31
CA LEU A 337 -13.23 16.43 3.58
C LEU A 337 -14.37 17.34 4.09
N ALA A 338 -15.62 16.90 3.97
CA ALA A 338 -16.79 17.63 4.44
C ALA A 338 -16.90 17.62 5.98
N PRO A 339 -17.58 18.60 6.62
CA PRO A 339 -17.77 18.65 8.07
C PRO A 339 -18.47 17.41 8.66
N SER A 340 -19.30 16.76 7.86
CA SER A 340 -19.79 15.40 8.09
C SER A 340 -20.14 14.76 6.74
N ALA A 341 -20.18 13.42 6.67
CA ALA A 341 -20.55 12.72 5.44
C ALA A 341 -21.96 13.09 4.94
N ARG A 342 -22.92 13.29 5.86
CA ARG A 342 -24.27 13.77 5.54
C ARG A 342 -24.23 15.15 4.87
N VAL A 343 -23.56 16.14 5.48
CA VAL A 343 -23.44 17.50 4.91
C VAL A 343 -22.70 17.47 3.56
N GLY A 344 -21.73 16.56 3.40
CA GLY A 344 -21.06 16.32 2.12
C GLY A 344 -22.05 15.82 1.05
N MET A 345 -22.88 14.82 1.37
CA MET A 345 -23.93 14.30 0.48
C MET A 345 -24.92 15.39 0.08
N GLU A 346 -25.48 16.12 1.05
CA GLU A 346 -26.42 17.22 0.83
C GLU A 346 -25.80 18.28 -0.11
N MET A 347 -24.55 18.68 0.13
CA MET A 347 -23.85 19.66 -0.73
C MET A 347 -23.48 19.14 -2.12
N ILE A 348 -23.35 17.83 -2.33
CA ILE A 348 -23.15 17.23 -3.67
C ILE A 348 -24.48 17.26 -4.44
N LEU A 349 -25.57 16.82 -3.79
CA LEU A 349 -26.91 16.76 -4.40
C LEU A 349 -27.48 18.17 -4.69
N LEU A 350 -27.33 19.12 -3.77
CA LEU A 350 -27.72 20.52 -4.00
C LEU A 350 -26.91 21.18 -5.13
N ARG A 351 -25.65 20.76 -5.35
CA ARG A 351 -24.89 21.19 -6.53
C ARG A 351 -25.49 20.61 -7.80
N MET A 352 -25.81 19.32 -7.85
CA MET A 352 -26.45 18.69 -9.01
C MET A 352 -27.75 19.43 -9.41
N LEU A 353 -28.61 19.69 -8.42
CA LEU A 353 -29.86 20.44 -8.57
C LEU A 353 -29.61 21.85 -9.16
N ALA A 354 -28.66 22.61 -8.61
CA ALA A 354 -28.32 23.96 -9.08
C ALA A 354 -27.77 24.04 -10.52
N PHE A 355 -27.45 22.91 -11.17
CA PHE A 355 -27.08 22.85 -12.58
C PHE A 355 -28.22 22.42 -13.52
N ALA A 356 -29.37 21.98 -13.01
CA ALA A 356 -30.54 21.63 -13.83
C ALA A 356 -31.17 22.85 -14.53
N ASP A 357 -31.27 23.98 -13.83
CA ASP A 357 -32.08 25.15 -14.23
C ASP A 357 -31.39 26.14 -15.20
N ARG A 358 -30.26 25.78 -15.83
CA ARG A 358 -29.44 26.76 -16.60
C ARG A 358 -29.90 27.03 -18.04
N ASP A 359 -30.95 26.36 -18.51
CA ASP A 359 -31.63 26.63 -19.79
C ASP A 359 -33.01 27.30 -19.64
N ALA A 360 -33.47 27.57 -18.41
CA ALA A 360 -34.72 28.31 -18.18
C ALA A 360 -34.54 29.82 -18.44
N PRO A 361 -35.40 30.47 -19.26
CA PRO A 361 -35.32 31.91 -19.48
C PRO A 361 -35.82 32.68 -18.26
N VAL A 362 -34.91 33.37 -17.57
CA VAL A 362 -35.24 34.26 -16.43
C VAL A 362 -36.27 35.30 -16.84
N GLY A 363 -37.50 35.19 -16.32
CA GLY A 363 -38.59 36.12 -16.58
C GLY A 363 -39.55 36.22 -15.40
N GLY A 364 -39.76 37.44 -14.86
CA GLY A 364 -40.78 37.64 -13.82
C GLY A 364 -40.61 38.83 -12.87
N GLY A 365 -40.21 40.00 -13.35
CA GLY A 365 -40.18 41.23 -12.54
C GLY A 365 -40.81 42.41 -13.27
N THR A 366 -42.05 42.78 -12.93
CA THR A 366 -42.76 43.97 -13.45
C THR A 366 -42.12 45.26 -12.91
N THR A 367 -42.16 46.44 -13.54
CA THR A 367 -43.23 47.16 -14.25
C THR A 367 -42.67 48.23 -15.20
N GLY A 368 -43.38 48.63 -16.27
CA GLY A 368 -43.15 49.93 -16.94
C GLY A 368 -43.44 49.98 -18.44
N SER A 369 -44.46 50.73 -18.85
CA SER A 369 -44.87 50.90 -20.25
C SER A 369 -44.06 51.97 -21.00
N GLY A 370 -43.62 51.67 -22.25
CA GLY A 370 -43.45 52.71 -23.27
C GLY A 370 -42.39 52.50 -24.37
N GLY A 371 -42.84 52.15 -25.58
CA GLY A 371 -42.32 52.74 -26.83
C GLY A 371 -41.01 52.25 -27.48
N ALA A 372 -41.17 51.47 -28.56
CA ALA A 372 -40.41 51.49 -29.84
C ALA A 372 -38.87 51.32 -29.90
N ASP A 373 -38.47 50.42 -30.81
CA ASP A 373 -37.22 50.40 -31.60
C ASP A 373 -35.85 50.62 -30.92
N ARG A 374 -35.07 49.53 -30.77
CA ARG A 374 -33.90 49.26 -31.66
C ARG A 374 -33.08 48.00 -31.35
N ALA A 375 -32.50 47.48 -32.43
CA ALA A 375 -31.20 46.82 -32.54
C ALA A 375 -30.91 45.52 -31.75
N ALA A 376 -30.82 44.42 -32.50
CA ALA A 376 -30.08 43.24 -32.09
C ALA A 376 -28.56 43.51 -32.06
N SER A 377 -27.85 43.07 -31.00
CA SER A 377 -26.52 42.42 -31.03
C SER A 377 -25.80 42.42 -29.66
N SER A 378 -25.84 41.30 -28.94
CA SER A 378 -24.93 41.06 -27.78
C SER A 378 -24.77 39.60 -27.32
N GLY A 379 -25.38 38.61 -28.00
CA GLY A 379 -25.43 37.21 -27.53
C GLY A 379 -24.13 36.39 -27.65
N ALA A 380 -23.02 36.96 -28.12
CA ALA A 380 -21.81 36.20 -28.48
C ALA A 380 -20.71 36.14 -27.41
N SER A 381 -20.78 36.93 -26.34
CA SER A 381 -19.64 37.13 -25.42
C SER A 381 -19.62 36.20 -24.19
N SER A 382 -20.77 35.70 -23.72
CA SER A 382 -20.83 34.87 -22.50
C SER A 382 -20.34 33.42 -22.69
N ARG A 383 -20.49 32.84 -23.89
CA ARG A 383 -20.02 31.47 -24.20
C ARG A 383 -18.48 31.32 -24.11
N ALA A 384 -17.73 32.40 -24.34
CA ALA A 384 -16.27 32.39 -24.21
C ALA A 384 -15.80 32.42 -22.74
N ALA A 385 -16.53 33.13 -21.86
CA ALA A 385 -16.15 33.29 -20.46
C ALA A 385 -16.30 31.99 -19.65
N ALA A 386 -17.35 31.20 -19.91
CA ALA A 386 -17.57 29.92 -19.23
C ALA A 386 -16.51 28.87 -19.63
N ALA A 387 -16.14 28.81 -20.92
CA ALA A 387 -15.07 27.91 -21.40
C ALA A 387 -13.68 28.28 -20.83
N ALA A 388 -13.40 29.57 -20.65
CA ALA A 388 -12.14 30.05 -20.07
C ALA A 388 -12.00 29.71 -18.57
N ALA A 389 -13.10 29.72 -17.81
CA ALA A 389 -13.07 29.39 -16.38
C ALA A 389 -12.66 27.94 -16.10
N ILE A 390 -13.07 26.99 -16.96
CA ILE A 390 -12.75 25.56 -16.84
C ILE A 390 -11.25 25.28 -17.13
N ALA A 391 -10.62 26.11 -17.97
CA ALA A 391 -9.20 25.98 -18.31
C ALA A 391 -8.24 26.47 -17.20
N SER A 392 -8.72 27.24 -16.22
CA SER A 392 -7.86 27.93 -15.23
C SER A 392 -7.54 27.12 -13.97
N LEU A 393 -7.90 25.83 -13.91
CA LEU A 393 -7.57 24.91 -12.80
C LEU A 393 -6.44 23.92 -13.12
N ALA A 394 -5.76 24.08 -14.27
CA ALA A 394 -4.49 23.41 -14.52
C ALA A 394 -3.34 24.17 -13.82
N PRO A 395 -2.43 23.50 -13.09
CA PRO A 395 -1.31 24.16 -12.43
C PRO A 395 -0.29 24.66 -13.45
N ALA A 396 -0.11 25.97 -13.53
CA ALA A 396 0.85 26.62 -14.40
C ALA A 396 1.96 27.29 -13.58
N ASP A 397 3.08 26.60 -13.37
CA ASP A 397 4.38 27.28 -13.27
C ASP A 397 5.53 26.39 -13.76
N ALA A 398 6.01 26.68 -14.97
CA ALA A 398 7.24 26.12 -15.55
C ALA A 398 7.68 27.00 -16.73
N SER A 399 8.41 28.09 -16.45
CA SER A 399 9.03 28.90 -17.50
C SER A 399 10.11 28.12 -18.28
N PRO A 400 10.29 28.35 -19.59
CA PRO A 400 11.09 27.48 -20.45
C PRO A 400 12.61 27.67 -20.26
N ARG A 401 13.35 26.55 -20.20
CA ARG A 401 14.82 26.54 -20.36
C ARG A 401 15.22 26.46 -21.85
N PRO A 402 16.39 26.98 -22.25
CA PRO A 402 16.88 26.87 -23.62
C PRO A 402 17.17 25.42 -24.02
N ALA A 403 16.83 25.04 -25.25
CA ALA A 403 17.06 23.70 -25.77
C ALA A 403 18.54 23.48 -26.16
N LEU A 404 19.09 22.34 -25.73
CA LEU A 404 20.33 21.77 -26.28
C LEU A 404 19.97 20.80 -27.43
N PRO A 405 20.82 20.66 -28.47
CA PRO A 405 20.49 19.85 -29.64
C PRO A 405 20.58 18.35 -29.36
N THR A 406 19.52 17.61 -29.70
CA THR A 406 19.52 16.13 -29.71
C THR A 406 20.10 15.59 -31.03
N PRO A 407 20.95 14.54 -31.00
CA PRO A 407 21.41 13.86 -32.20
C PRO A 407 20.29 13.01 -32.82
N SER A 408 20.28 12.94 -34.15
CA SER A 408 19.33 12.15 -34.94
C SER A 408 19.78 10.70 -35.11
N MET A 409 18.83 9.75 -35.04
CA MET A 409 18.98 8.38 -35.55
C MET A 409 17.82 8.02 -36.48
N PRO A 410 17.99 7.06 -37.41
CA PRO A 410 17.10 6.90 -38.57
C PRO A 410 15.84 6.08 -38.28
N ALA A 411 14.81 6.30 -39.10
CA ALA A 411 13.53 5.58 -39.03
C ALA A 411 13.60 4.14 -39.59
N PRO A 412 12.75 3.21 -39.10
CA PRO A 412 12.60 1.89 -39.69
C PRO A 412 11.70 1.92 -40.95
N PRO A 413 11.98 1.09 -41.98
CA PRO A 413 11.13 0.99 -43.16
C PRO A 413 9.87 0.13 -42.92
N ALA A 414 8.80 0.44 -43.66
CA ALA A 414 7.50 -0.21 -43.56
C ALA A 414 7.45 -1.60 -44.24
N ALA A 415 6.53 -2.45 -43.77
CA ALA A 415 6.32 -3.80 -44.28
C ALA A 415 5.21 -3.89 -45.35
N ALA A 416 5.46 -4.67 -46.40
CA ALA A 416 4.48 -5.20 -47.37
C ALA A 416 5.08 -6.46 -48.05
N PRO A 417 4.30 -7.30 -48.76
CA PRO A 417 3.58 -8.42 -48.15
C PRO A 417 4.16 -9.80 -48.52
N VAL A 418 3.62 -10.84 -47.88
CA VAL A 418 4.13 -12.23 -47.95
C VAL A 418 3.76 -12.94 -49.26
N VAL A 419 4.73 -13.60 -49.90
CA VAL A 419 4.52 -14.65 -50.90
C VAL A 419 5.42 -15.84 -50.58
N ALA A 420 4.89 -17.05 -50.65
CA ALA A 420 5.57 -18.27 -50.21
C ALA A 420 6.54 -18.85 -51.26
N SER A 421 7.65 -19.43 -50.79
CA SER A 421 8.36 -20.51 -51.49
C SER A 421 9.18 -21.37 -50.51
N SER A 422 9.65 -22.52 -50.98
CA SER A 422 9.91 -23.74 -50.19
C SER A 422 11.37 -24.02 -49.81
N ALA A 423 11.57 -24.41 -48.53
CA ALA A 423 12.53 -25.42 -48.06
C ALA A 423 14.04 -25.24 -48.38
N PRO A 424 14.91 -26.14 -47.88
CA PRO A 424 15.33 -26.16 -46.48
C PRO A 424 16.84 -25.90 -46.34
N PHE A 425 17.30 -25.39 -45.18
CA PHE A 425 18.75 -25.33 -44.92
C PHE A 425 19.16 -25.84 -43.54
N THR A 426 20.18 -26.70 -43.58
CA THR A 426 20.85 -27.37 -42.47
C THR A 426 21.76 -26.42 -41.69
N ALA A 427 21.89 -26.66 -40.38
CA ALA A 427 22.84 -25.95 -39.52
C ALA A 427 24.30 -26.37 -39.78
N PRO A 428 25.27 -25.44 -39.70
CA PRO A 428 26.67 -25.74 -39.46
C PRO A 428 27.06 -25.44 -37.99
N PRO A 429 27.99 -26.20 -37.38
CA PRO A 429 28.62 -25.84 -36.12
C PRO A 429 29.83 -24.90 -36.36
N VAL A 430 30.14 -24.05 -35.39
CA VAL A 430 31.46 -23.38 -35.30
C VAL A 430 32.01 -23.58 -33.90
N ALA A 431 33.22 -24.13 -33.82
CA ALA A 431 33.89 -24.46 -32.58
C ALA A 431 34.54 -23.23 -31.92
N LEU A 432 34.66 -23.24 -30.60
CA LEU A 432 35.62 -22.39 -29.88
C LEU A 432 37.03 -22.95 -30.05
N ASP A 433 38.01 -22.06 -30.18
CA ASP A 433 39.41 -22.43 -30.02
C ASP A 433 40.23 -21.26 -29.46
N ILE A 434 40.44 -21.26 -28.14
CA ILE A 434 41.62 -20.66 -27.48
C ILE A 434 41.96 -21.56 -26.27
N GLN A 435 43.10 -22.24 -26.35
CA GLN A 435 43.76 -22.89 -25.22
C GLN A 435 44.85 -21.95 -24.66
N PHE A 436 45.13 -22.00 -23.35
CA PHE A 436 46.49 -22.28 -22.86
C PHE A 436 46.53 -22.59 -21.34
N ASP A 437 47.52 -23.41 -20.99
CA ASP A 437 47.71 -24.31 -19.85
C ASP A 437 47.76 -23.82 -18.39
N ARG A 438 47.80 -24.82 -17.49
CA ARG A 438 47.99 -24.72 -16.03
C ARG A 438 49.40 -25.15 -15.57
N ARG A 439 50.08 -24.30 -14.77
CA ARG A 439 50.94 -24.65 -13.57
C ARG A 439 52.20 -25.55 -13.80
N PRO A 440 53.05 -25.87 -12.77
CA PRO A 440 53.49 -25.21 -11.51
C PRO A 440 55.05 -25.23 -11.27
N SER A 441 55.49 -24.92 -10.01
CA SER A 441 56.79 -25.29 -9.33
C SER A 441 57.95 -24.25 -9.42
N SER A 442 58.46 -23.60 -8.34
CA SER A 442 59.32 -24.02 -7.18
C SER A 442 60.84 -24.14 -7.49
N CYS A 443 61.84 -23.77 -6.65
CA CYS A 443 61.85 -23.30 -5.25
C CYS A 443 63.23 -22.68 -4.82
N ALA A 444 63.31 -22.07 -3.61
CA ALA A 444 64.52 -21.60 -2.85
C ALA A 444 65.33 -20.41 -3.45
N ASP A 445 66.08 -19.56 -2.70
CA ASP A 445 66.51 -19.59 -1.28
C ASP A 445 66.77 -18.16 -0.68
N SER A 446 66.82 -18.07 0.66
CA SER A 446 67.50 -17.08 1.52
C SER A 446 67.00 -15.60 1.64
N GLY A 447 66.89 -15.10 2.89
CA GLY A 447 66.77 -13.66 3.21
C GLY A 447 65.88 -13.29 4.41
N GLN A 448 66.48 -13.05 5.58
CA GLN A 448 65.84 -12.76 6.88
C GLN A 448 64.82 -11.60 6.90
N ALA A 449 63.81 -11.72 7.77
CA ALA A 449 62.87 -10.64 8.09
C ALA A 449 63.30 -9.86 9.35
N GLN A 450 63.24 -8.52 9.29
CA GLN A 450 63.23 -7.64 10.46
C GLN A 450 62.22 -6.50 10.27
N ALA A 451 61.45 -6.22 11.32
CA ALA A 451 60.52 -5.10 11.38
C ALA A 451 61.25 -3.83 11.88
N ILE A 452 60.85 -2.66 11.38
CA ILE A 452 61.34 -1.38 11.88
C ILE A 452 60.16 -0.46 12.16
N SER A 453 59.93 -0.20 13.45
CA SER A 453 59.29 1.01 13.96
C SER A 453 60.33 1.77 14.79
N PRO A 454 60.41 3.10 14.68
CA PRO A 454 61.04 3.95 15.70
C PRO A 454 60.07 5.04 16.23
N PRO A 455 60.40 5.74 17.34
CA PRO A 455 59.45 5.78 18.45
C PRO A 455 59.15 7.19 19.02
N ILE A 456 58.58 7.20 20.23
CA ILE A 456 58.11 8.33 21.05
C ILE A 456 59.22 8.85 21.97
N ASP A 457 59.18 10.14 22.32
CA ASP A 457 59.62 10.79 23.59
C ASP A 457 59.30 12.30 23.50
N THR A 458 58.94 13.14 24.49
CA THR A 458 58.20 13.09 25.78
C THR A 458 58.32 14.50 26.42
N VAL A 459 57.19 15.16 26.79
CA VAL A 459 57.07 16.14 27.93
C VAL A 459 57.75 17.53 27.69
N PRO A 460 57.30 18.73 28.21
CA PRO A 460 56.45 19.01 29.39
C PRO A 460 55.24 19.96 29.23
N SER A 461 54.44 20.05 30.29
CA SER A 461 53.40 21.05 30.55
C SER A 461 53.96 22.35 31.17
N ILE A 462 53.40 23.51 30.81
CA ILE A 462 53.58 24.80 31.52
C ILE A 462 52.27 25.62 31.46
N GLU A 463 51.74 26.02 32.62
CA GLU A 463 50.85 27.18 32.82
C GLU A 463 51.69 28.39 33.30
N PRO A 464 51.17 29.63 33.41
CA PRO A 464 50.27 30.38 32.53
C PRO A 464 50.89 31.76 32.16
N MET A 465 50.04 32.73 31.74
CA MET A 465 50.27 34.20 31.60
C MET A 465 50.46 34.82 30.19
N LEU A 466 49.40 35.53 29.78
CA LEU A 466 49.40 36.92 29.30
C LEU A 466 50.42 37.38 28.24
N SER A 467 49.89 37.66 27.04
CA SER A 467 49.76 39.06 26.59
C SER A 467 48.67 39.23 25.53
N ALA A 468 47.82 40.24 25.72
CA ALA A 468 46.70 40.53 24.84
C ALA A 468 47.06 41.54 23.74
N ARG A 469 46.27 41.54 22.65
CA ARG A 469 45.80 42.79 22.04
C ARG A 469 44.31 42.67 21.70
N PRO A 470 43.50 43.70 22.00
CA PRO A 470 42.05 43.61 21.89
C PRO A 470 41.57 43.96 20.48
N VAL A 471 40.51 43.29 20.03
CA VAL A 471 39.56 43.86 19.06
C VAL A 471 38.24 44.06 19.80
N SER A 472 37.80 45.30 19.85
CA SER A 472 36.69 45.75 20.68
C SER A 472 35.31 45.37 20.13
N GLY A 473 34.42 44.90 21.01
CA GLY A 473 32.99 45.17 20.91
C GLY A 473 32.15 44.25 20.02
N ARG A 474 32.01 42.97 20.42
CA ARG A 474 30.80 42.18 20.12
C ARG A 474 30.30 41.54 21.42
N SER A 475 28.98 41.48 21.57
CA SER A 475 28.35 40.87 22.76
C SER A 475 28.82 39.42 22.91
N ALA A 476 29.24 39.02 24.12
CA ALA A 476 29.76 37.68 24.35
C ALA A 476 28.63 36.66 24.22
N ARG A 477 28.70 35.82 23.19
CA ARG A 477 27.77 34.70 22.97
C ARG A 477 27.96 33.65 24.08
N ARG A 478 26.87 33.10 24.64
CA ARG A 478 26.93 31.96 25.57
C ARG A 478 27.56 30.78 24.84
N LEU A 479 28.63 30.24 25.41
CA LEU A 479 29.25 28.99 24.95
C LEU A 479 28.45 27.79 25.47
N ILE A 480 28.38 26.75 24.65
CA ILE A 480 27.89 25.42 25.03
C ILE A 480 29.10 24.61 25.45
N VAL A 481 29.17 24.18 26.71
CA VAL A 481 30.40 23.62 27.29
C VAL A 481 30.50 22.11 27.02
N ASP A 482 29.39 21.40 27.09
CA ASP A 482 29.33 19.94 26.91
C ASP A 482 28.06 19.45 26.18
N SER A 483 27.87 18.13 26.14
CA SER A 483 26.70 17.51 25.51
C SER A 483 25.41 17.63 26.31
N GLU A 484 25.45 17.84 27.62
CA GLU A 484 24.27 18.02 28.45
C GLU A 484 23.73 19.46 28.28
N ASP A 485 24.62 20.46 28.30
CA ASP A 485 24.37 21.86 27.92
C ASP A 485 23.67 21.97 26.55
N TRP A 486 24.10 21.17 25.56
CA TRP A 486 23.45 21.09 24.24
C TRP A 486 22.05 20.48 24.29
N ILE A 487 21.84 19.44 25.10
CA ILE A 487 20.56 18.75 25.27
C ILE A 487 19.54 19.67 25.96
N GLU A 488 19.95 20.40 27.01
CA GLU A 488 19.10 21.40 27.67
C GLU A 488 18.79 22.58 26.74
N CYS A 489 19.81 23.11 26.06
CA CYS A 489 19.63 24.20 25.09
C CYS A 489 18.64 23.79 23.99
N SER A 490 18.81 22.63 23.37
CA SER A 490 17.92 22.14 22.31
C SER A 490 16.50 21.83 22.78
N ARG A 491 16.32 21.35 24.03
CA ARG A 491 15.00 21.22 24.69
C ARG A 491 14.34 22.59 24.91
N GLY A 492 15.11 23.61 25.27
CA GLY A 492 14.64 24.99 25.50
C GLY A 492 14.23 25.77 24.23
N LEU A 493 14.70 25.38 23.04
CA LEU A 493 14.40 26.08 21.78
C LEU A 493 12.94 25.97 21.31
N GLY A 494 12.16 25.02 21.81
CA GLY A 494 10.74 24.84 21.45
C GLY A 494 10.46 24.54 19.96
N LEU A 495 11.49 24.21 19.17
CA LEU A 495 11.40 24.01 17.72
C LEU A 495 10.51 22.82 17.36
N ARG A 496 9.52 23.06 16.48
CA ARG A 496 8.63 22.03 15.93
C ARG A 496 8.98 21.70 14.48
N GLY A 497 8.68 20.49 14.04
CA GLY A 497 8.91 20.05 12.66
C GLY A 497 10.38 19.75 12.33
N PRO A 498 10.79 19.82 11.04
CA PRO A 498 12.09 19.32 10.57
C PRO A 498 13.32 19.99 11.21
N ALA A 499 13.26 21.28 11.54
CA ALA A 499 14.35 21.97 12.24
C ALA A 499 14.51 21.49 13.70
N GLY A 500 13.40 21.13 14.37
CA GLY A 500 13.44 20.49 15.69
C GLY A 500 14.03 19.08 15.64
N GLN A 501 13.73 18.31 14.58
CA GLN A 501 14.38 17.01 14.34
C GLN A 501 15.89 17.18 14.09
N LEU A 502 16.31 18.17 13.29
CA LEU A 502 17.73 18.46 13.08
C LEU A 502 18.45 18.73 14.42
N ALA A 503 17.86 19.53 15.31
CA ALA A 503 18.42 19.80 16.64
C ALA A 503 18.45 18.54 17.53
N ALA A 504 17.36 17.76 17.57
CA ALA A 504 17.24 16.61 18.47
C ALA A 504 18.13 15.42 18.08
N HIS A 505 18.38 15.22 16.79
CA HIS A 505 19.27 14.17 16.28
C HIS A 505 20.75 14.60 16.21
N ALA A 506 21.06 15.90 16.35
CA ALA A 506 22.43 16.40 16.35
C ALA A 506 23.18 16.08 17.65
N GLN A 507 24.40 15.59 17.49
CA GLN A 507 25.37 15.29 18.54
C GLN A 507 26.35 16.47 18.69
N PHE A 508 26.58 16.95 19.91
CA PHE A 508 27.53 18.05 20.14
C PHE A 508 29.00 17.60 19.98
N LEU A 509 29.80 18.35 19.21
CA LEU A 509 31.24 18.13 19.08
C LEU A 509 32.07 19.18 19.85
N ALA A 510 31.87 20.47 19.59
CA ALA A 510 32.53 21.59 20.26
C ALA A 510 31.85 22.92 19.90
N ASP A 511 32.04 23.95 20.72
CA ASP A 511 31.72 25.35 20.39
C ASP A 511 32.97 26.21 20.65
N ASP A 512 33.44 26.94 19.64
CA ASP A 512 34.59 27.87 19.77
C ASP A 512 34.16 29.33 19.91
N GLY A 513 32.85 29.59 20.04
CA GLY A 513 32.26 30.92 20.22
C GLY A 513 31.77 31.54 18.91
N GLU A 514 32.41 31.22 17.79
CA GLU A 514 31.97 31.64 16.45
C GLU A 514 31.35 30.46 15.67
N THR A 515 31.90 29.25 15.85
CA THR A 515 31.50 28.02 15.16
C THR A 515 31.04 26.94 16.14
N LEU A 516 29.80 26.50 15.97
CA LEU A 516 29.22 25.35 16.65
C LEU A 516 29.40 24.09 15.78
N ARG A 517 30.26 23.17 16.22
CA ARG A 517 30.46 21.89 15.54
C ARG A 517 29.49 20.86 16.09
N LEU A 518 28.66 20.31 15.20
CA LEU A 518 27.71 19.24 15.46
C LEU A 518 28.06 18.01 14.62
N ALA A 519 27.58 16.83 14.98
CA ALA A 519 27.59 15.65 14.13
C ALA A 519 26.18 15.12 13.97
N LEU A 520 25.90 14.52 12.82
CA LEU A 520 24.60 13.93 12.50
C LEU A 520 24.82 12.57 11.82
N PRO A 521 24.12 11.49 12.23
CA PRO A 521 24.22 10.19 11.56
C PRO A 521 23.82 10.27 10.09
N GLU A 522 24.49 9.48 9.24
CA GLU A 522 24.27 9.44 7.78
C GLU A 522 22.80 9.18 7.40
N VAL A 523 22.08 8.42 8.24
CA VAL A 523 20.64 8.14 8.11
C VAL A 523 19.78 9.43 8.08
N HIS A 524 20.28 10.52 8.64
CA HIS A 524 19.59 11.80 8.76
C HIS A 524 20.20 12.91 7.88
N ASP A 525 21.06 12.57 6.91
CA ASP A 525 21.74 13.56 6.05
C ASP A 525 20.78 14.49 5.28
N MET A 526 19.56 14.04 4.98
CA MET A 526 18.52 14.88 4.37
C MET A 526 18.02 16.03 5.28
N LEU A 527 18.37 16.04 6.57
CA LEU A 527 18.11 17.19 7.47
C LEU A 527 19.19 18.28 7.37
N LYS A 528 20.34 18.03 6.71
CA LYS A 528 21.43 19.01 6.50
C LYS A 528 21.10 20.07 5.43
N MET A 529 19.82 20.31 5.15
CA MET A 529 19.39 21.32 4.17
C MET A 529 19.75 22.74 4.64
N PRO A 530 20.31 23.61 3.78
CA PRO A 530 20.74 24.95 4.17
C PRO A 530 19.66 25.78 4.88
N GLU A 531 18.39 25.62 4.48
CA GLU A 531 17.25 26.31 5.09
C GLU A 531 17.00 25.87 6.53
N LEU A 532 17.08 24.56 6.83
CA LEU A 532 16.90 24.02 8.18
C LEU A 532 18.06 24.41 9.10
N VAL A 533 19.28 24.42 8.55
CA VAL A 533 20.48 24.91 9.27
C VAL A 533 20.32 26.40 9.59
N GLN A 534 19.84 27.23 8.65
CA GLN A 534 19.56 28.65 8.92
C GLN A 534 18.45 28.85 9.96
N GLN A 535 17.38 28.05 9.94
CA GLN A 535 16.32 28.08 10.96
C GLN A 535 16.89 27.74 12.35
N LEU A 536 17.74 26.73 12.45
CA LEU A 536 18.43 26.36 13.69
C LEU A 536 19.39 27.46 14.17
N CYS A 537 20.18 28.06 13.27
CA CYS A 537 21.06 29.20 13.59
C CYS A 537 20.28 30.41 14.15
N ARG A 538 19.09 30.71 13.58
CA ARG A 538 18.23 31.80 14.07
C ARG A 538 17.68 31.50 15.46
N ALA A 539 17.17 30.28 15.69
CA ALA A 539 16.66 29.90 17.00
C ALA A 539 17.75 29.91 18.09
N LEU A 540 18.97 29.46 17.74
CA LEU A 540 20.13 29.52 18.63
C LEU A 540 20.63 30.96 18.89
N GLN A 541 20.36 31.92 18.00
CA GLN A 541 20.72 33.32 18.21
C GLN A 541 20.00 33.91 19.43
N ASP A 542 18.71 33.60 19.61
CA ASP A 542 17.90 34.12 20.72
C ASP A 542 18.34 33.56 22.08
N VAL A 543 18.78 32.30 22.12
CA VAL A 543 19.23 31.63 23.37
C VAL A 543 20.69 31.91 23.70
N LEU A 544 21.57 32.06 22.69
CA LEU A 544 23.01 32.23 22.90
C LEU A 544 23.46 33.69 22.80
N GLY A 545 22.62 34.62 22.37
CA GLY A 545 22.96 36.05 22.23
C GLY A 545 23.82 36.40 21.01
N GLY A 546 23.98 35.47 20.07
CA GLY A 546 24.75 35.62 18.85
C GLY A 546 24.54 34.45 17.89
N MET A 547 24.56 34.69 16.59
CA MET A 547 24.23 33.70 15.56
C MET A 547 25.42 32.75 15.31
N PRO A 548 25.34 31.45 15.66
CA PRO A 548 26.44 30.51 15.40
C PRO A 548 26.57 30.17 13.92
N ARG A 549 27.80 30.00 13.45
CA ARG A 549 28.09 29.21 12.25
C ARG A 549 28.03 27.73 12.61
N ILE A 550 27.15 26.95 11.98
CA ILE A 550 27.07 25.50 12.23
C ILE A 550 27.90 24.73 11.21
N GLU A 551 28.77 23.84 11.69
CA GLU A 551 29.54 22.91 10.84
C GLU A 551 29.30 21.46 11.25
N PHE A 552 29.06 20.59 10.27
CA PHE A 552 28.80 19.16 10.50
C PHE A 552 30.08 18.33 10.35
N GLY A 553 30.51 17.69 11.44
CA GLY A 553 31.59 16.71 11.47
C GLY A 553 31.10 15.26 11.47
N SER A 554 32.04 14.33 11.39
CA SER A 554 31.77 12.89 11.53
C SER A 554 31.26 12.54 12.93
N VAL A 555 30.30 11.62 13.01
CA VAL A 555 29.75 11.11 14.29
C VAL A 555 30.85 10.44 15.10
N LYS A 556 30.93 10.77 16.38
CA LYS A 556 31.82 10.08 17.33
C LYS A 556 30.99 9.14 18.21
N THR A 557 31.35 7.86 18.23
CA THR A 557 30.72 6.87 19.10
C THR A 557 30.86 7.28 20.57
N GLY A 558 29.75 7.34 21.30
CA GLY A 558 29.75 7.53 22.77
C GLY A 558 29.20 8.86 23.31
N ARG A 559 28.88 9.87 22.48
CA ARG A 559 28.15 11.06 22.95
C ARG A 559 26.64 10.94 22.69
N GLN A 560 25.83 11.25 23.69
CA GLN A 560 24.36 11.14 23.61
C GLN A 560 23.75 12.28 22.78
N THR A 561 22.56 12.04 22.22
CA THR A 561 21.73 13.05 21.53
C THR A 561 20.44 13.25 22.33
N LEU A 562 19.78 14.41 22.16
CA LEU A 562 18.48 14.67 22.81
C LEU A 562 17.45 13.60 22.44
N HIS A 563 17.42 13.14 21.18
CA HIS A 563 16.54 12.05 20.74
C HIS A 563 16.83 10.74 21.49
N ALA A 564 18.10 10.34 21.63
CA ALA A 564 18.46 9.13 22.38
C ALA A 564 18.05 9.23 23.86
N ARG A 565 18.18 10.43 24.45
CA ARG A 565 17.77 10.68 25.84
C ARG A 565 16.26 10.61 26.03
N LEU A 566 15.48 11.23 25.14
CA LEU A 566 14.01 11.16 25.17
C LEU A 566 13.49 9.73 24.95
N GLN A 567 14.16 8.93 24.13
CA GLN A 567 13.84 7.51 23.97
C GLN A 567 14.11 6.69 25.25
N GLN A 568 15.19 6.99 25.99
CA GLN A 568 15.46 6.37 27.29
C GLN A 568 14.41 6.77 28.34
N GLU A 569 14.15 8.07 28.50
CA GLU A 569 13.14 8.60 29.43
C GLU A 569 11.75 7.99 29.15
N SER A 570 11.36 7.87 27.86
CA SER A 570 10.09 7.25 27.47
C SER A 570 10.07 5.73 27.72
N ALA A 571 11.16 5.01 27.47
CA ALA A 571 11.26 3.58 27.72
C ALA A 571 11.25 3.25 29.22
N GLU A 572 11.89 4.09 30.04
CA GLU A 572 11.86 3.98 31.51
C GLU A 572 10.43 4.15 32.03
N GLN A 573 9.73 5.22 31.62
CA GLN A 573 8.32 5.48 31.95
C GLN A 573 7.39 4.33 31.51
N GLN A 574 7.57 3.81 30.30
CA GLN A 574 6.81 2.64 29.81
C GLN A 574 7.07 1.42 30.70
N SER A 575 8.33 1.15 31.06
CA SER A 575 8.69 0.01 31.93
C SER A 575 8.16 0.15 33.36
N GLU A 576 8.04 1.39 33.87
CA GLU A 576 7.49 1.67 35.18
C GLU A 576 5.96 1.57 35.20
N ALA A 577 5.29 2.03 34.14
CA ALA A 577 3.86 1.80 33.93
C ALA A 577 3.53 0.30 33.79
N GLU A 578 4.36 -0.47 33.10
CA GLU A 578 4.19 -1.92 32.98
C GLU A 578 4.44 -2.65 34.31
N ARG A 579 5.47 -2.26 35.07
CA ARG A 579 5.73 -2.84 36.41
C ARG A 579 4.63 -2.48 37.41
N SER A 580 4.16 -1.23 37.44
CA SER A 580 3.09 -0.82 38.36
C SER A 580 1.78 -1.55 38.05
N PHE A 581 1.40 -1.64 36.77
CA PHE A 581 0.22 -2.41 36.34
C PHE A 581 0.34 -3.92 36.67
N MET A 582 1.49 -4.53 36.45
CA MET A 582 1.72 -5.97 36.75
C MET A 582 1.89 -6.26 38.25
N SER A 583 2.11 -5.23 39.09
CA SER A 583 2.15 -5.34 40.55
C SER A 583 0.85 -4.97 41.25
N ASP A 584 -0.17 -4.53 40.51
CA ASP A 584 -1.51 -4.27 41.06
C ASP A 584 -2.15 -5.60 41.54
N PRO A 585 -2.58 -5.70 42.82
CA PRO A 585 -3.21 -6.90 43.37
C PRO A 585 -4.44 -7.37 42.59
N THR A 586 -5.19 -6.43 42.01
CA THR A 586 -6.39 -6.69 41.20
C THR A 586 -6.02 -7.38 39.89
N VAL A 587 -4.96 -6.88 39.22
CA VAL A 587 -4.44 -7.47 37.98
C VAL A 587 -3.87 -8.87 38.24
N GLN A 588 -3.19 -9.07 39.38
CA GLN A 588 -2.68 -10.38 39.77
C GLN A 588 -3.81 -11.39 40.06
N SER A 589 -4.88 -10.99 40.76
CA SER A 589 -6.06 -11.85 40.93
C SER A 589 -6.74 -12.17 39.60
N LEU A 590 -6.91 -11.19 38.69
CA LEU A 590 -7.47 -11.45 37.36
C LEU A 590 -6.63 -12.43 36.52
N ILE A 591 -5.30 -12.39 36.63
CA ILE A 591 -4.40 -13.33 35.96
C ILE A 591 -4.46 -14.72 36.61
N GLN A 592 -4.47 -14.82 37.94
CA GLN A 592 -4.43 -16.10 38.67
C GLN A 592 -5.79 -16.81 38.71
N ASP A 593 -6.87 -16.09 39.02
CA ASP A 593 -8.20 -16.67 39.26
C ASP A 593 -9.00 -16.85 37.96
N TYR A 594 -8.79 -15.98 36.97
CA TYR A 594 -9.56 -15.96 35.72
C TYR A 594 -8.72 -16.22 34.46
N GLY A 595 -7.39 -16.43 34.59
CA GLY A 595 -6.51 -16.72 33.46
C GLY A 595 -6.36 -15.57 32.48
N ALA A 596 -6.62 -14.32 32.91
CA ALA A 596 -6.55 -13.15 32.07
C ALA A 596 -5.14 -12.94 31.50
N ARG A 597 -5.05 -12.31 30.31
CA ARG A 597 -3.78 -11.93 29.68
C ARG A 597 -3.81 -10.46 29.32
N VAL A 598 -2.75 -9.76 29.70
CA VAL A 598 -2.52 -8.36 29.29
C VAL A 598 -2.15 -8.34 27.80
N VAL A 599 -2.78 -7.44 27.04
CA VAL A 599 -2.48 -7.27 25.61
C VAL A 599 -1.15 -6.52 25.47
N PRO A 600 -0.14 -7.05 24.75
CA PRO A 600 1.14 -6.36 24.57
C PRO A 600 0.97 -4.95 24.00
N GLY A 601 1.64 -3.95 24.58
CA GLY A 601 1.56 -2.56 24.15
C GLY A 601 0.24 -1.83 24.46
N SER A 602 -0.67 -2.43 25.25
CA SER A 602 -1.92 -1.77 25.69
C SER A 602 -1.72 -0.81 26.87
N ILE A 603 -0.68 -1.02 27.67
CA ILE A 603 -0.30 -0.16 28.79
C ILE A 603 0.37 1.10 28.21
N ARG A 604 -0.08 2.28 28.66
CA ARG A 604 0.51 3.58 28.29
C ARG A 604 0.83 4.37 29.56
N PRO A 605 2.00 5.03 29.65
CA PRO A 605 2.26 5.98 30.73
C PRO A 605 1.31 7.18 30.64
N HIS A 606 1.01 7.77 31.79
CA HIS A 606 0.12 8.93 31.95
C HIS A 606 0.87 10.25 32.03
#